data_AF-A0A8J8T7H6-F1
#
_entry.id   AF-A0A8J8T7H6-F1
#
_cell.length_a   1.000
_cell.length_b   1.000
_cell.length_c   1.000
_cell.angle_alpha   90.00
_cell.angle_beta   90.00
_cell.angle_gamma   90.00
#
_symmetry.space_group_name_H-M   'P 1'
#
loop_
_entity.id
_entity.type
_entity.pdbx_description
1 polymer ?
#
loop_
_entity_poly.entity_id
_entity_poly.type
_entity_poly.pdbx_seq_one_letter_code
_entity_poly.pdbx_strand_id
1 'polypeptide(L)'
;MKQAQNRNVVRLLLTFTIAGYCSGAVNLLGLELPNVDLIEDKRGVGMPFTHETPSALFGCNDDLVTEAHPCHHKNLKLTATHAGREQTQVPIYGILTQPYESDELDTPDEYGQYAYVETPLNGTYIKMSHVKYLEQGGARIVPVSYKLDANQLNSLLSQLNGVYIPGDSADVLTNERYLSSIKSILLWAQSHNTDSHFPLIAVGYGYLGLMMQGIKSEYTIQAVPAERYFSNEQINLRLAPELTYTFDGYNLTQLEDLLNQVTFLHELIYSIPLDRFLGESLLSSVFVPIATIHEEKKDQEGEFVAMVEGAHFPFFGSALSLDKIQFNEESGLGVDQSKAAVKLAQRIANLFVDEARLSSNKFTQARDEYKAVIQNYDAKVVEGGAEMYLF
;
A
#
# COMPACT_ATOMS: atom_id res chain seq x y z
N MET A 1 28.05 -26.61 -32.99
CA MET A 1 27.65 -27.76 -32.14
C MET A 1 28.46 -27.68 -30.86
N LYS A 2 27.93 -27.00 -29.84
CA LYS A 2 27.27 -27.60 -28.65
C LYS A 2 28.20 -28.49 -27.83
N GLN A 3 28.70 -27.94 -26.71
CA GLN A 3 28.46 -28.53 -25.40
C GLN A 3 28.63 -27.43 -24.33
N ALA A 4 27.50 -27.04 -23.76
CA ALA A 4 27.42 -26.28 -22.52
C ALA A 4 27.48 -27.26 -21.36
N GLN A 5 28.22 -26.94 -20.31
CA GLN A 5 28.10 -27.61 -19.02
C GLN A 5 28.22 -26.59 -17.89
N ASN A 6 27.06 -26.38 -17.25
CA ASN A 6 26.81 -26.13 -15.83
C ASN A 6 27.78 -25.20 -15.08
N ARG A 7 27.33 -23.95 -14.89
CA ARG A 7 27.60 -23.24 -13.63
C ARG A 7 26.41 -23.49 -12.70
N ASN A 8 26.71 -24.17 -11.59
CA ASN A 8 25.82 -24.37 -10.46
C ASN A 8 25.42 -23.00 -9.89
N VAL A 9 24.19 -22.58 -10.14
CA VAL A 9 23.55 -21.53 -9.35
C VAL A 9 22.92 -22.24 -8.16
N VAL A 10 23.61 -22.21 -7.02
CA VAL A 10 23.04 -22.61 -5.74
C VAL A 10 22.05 -21.50 -5.35
N ARG A 11 20.79 -21.66 -5.76
CA ARG A 11 19.67 -20.87 -5.21
C ARG A 11 19.51 -21.30 -3.76
N LEU A 12 20.03 -20.49 -2.83
CA LEU A 12 19.74 -20.61 -1.42
C LEU A 12 18.27 -20.22 -1.21
N LEU A 13 17.36 -21.20 -1.27
CA LEU A 13 15.98 -21.00 -0.81
C LEU A 13 16.04 -20.87 0.71
N LEU A 14 16.04 -19.64 1.22
CA LEU A 14 15.68 -19.36 2.61
C LEU A 14 14.17 -19.59 2.74
N THR A 15 13.79 -20.81 3.14
CA THR A 15 12.45 -21.11 3.65
C THR A 15 12.24 -20.37 4.96
N PHE A 16 11.69 -19.15 4.90
CA PHE A 16 11.18 -18.46 6.07
C PHE A 16 9.95 -19.20 6.57
N THR A 17 10.07 -19.76 7.78
CA THR A 17 8.96 -20.44 8.44
C THR A 17 8.20 -19.36 9.22
N ILE A 18 7.05 -18.92 8.71
CA ILE A 18 6.14 -17.93 9.35
C ILE A 18 5.57 -18.43 10.69
N ALA A 19 5.81 -19.71 11.05
CA ALA A 19 5.22 -20.44 12.18
C ALA A 19 5.58 -19.94 13.60
N GLY A 20 6.00 -18.69 13.75
CA GLY A 20 6.34 -18.10 15.05
C GLY A 20 5.92 -16.64 15.24
N TYR A 21 5.21 -16.02 14.29
CA TYR A 21 4.94 -14.57 14.34
C TYR A 21 3.50 -14.17 14.72
N CYS A 22 2.51 -15.07 14.80
CA CYS A 22 1.21 -14.74 15.39
C CYS A 22 1.10 -15.00 16.89
N SER A 23 2.19 -15.32 17.60
CA SER A 23 2.18 -15.38 19.08
C SER A 23 2.01 -14.01 19.76
N GLY A 24 1.95 -12.92 18.97
CA GLY A 24 1.67 -11.56 19.42
C GLY A 24 0.34 -10.98 18.92
N ALA A 25 -0.61 -11.81 18.46
CA ALA A 25 -1.94 -11.34 18.07
C ALA A 25 -2.56 -10.53 19.22
N VAL A 26 -2.58 -9.20 19.05
CA VAL A 26 -3.16 -8.32 20.06
C VAL A 26 -4.66 -8.53 20.06
N ASN A 27 -5.16 -8.72 21.27
CA ASN A 27 -6.57 -8.72 21.55
C ASN A 27 -7.18 -7.34 21.16
N LEU A 28 -7.79 -7.27 19.98
CA LEU A 28 -8.56 -6.10 19.53
C LEU A 28 -9.94 -6.01 20.23
N LEU A 29 -10.21 -6.79 21.28
CA LEU A 29 -11.37 -6.60 22.19
C LEU A 29 -11.35 -5.25 22.92
N GLY A 30 -10.29 -4.44 22.81
CA GLY A 30 -10.25 -3.06 23.28
C GLY A 30 -10.73 -2.01 22.26
N LEU A 31 -11.07 -2.39 21.02
CA LEU A 31 -11.76 -1.51 20.07
C LEU A 31 -13.25 -1.49 20.41
N GLU A 32 -13.65 -0.58 21.29
CA GLU A 32 -15.01 -0.07 21.24
C GLU A 32 -15.10 0.82 20.00
N LEU A 33 -15.67 0.30 18.91
CA LEU A 33 -16.25 1.17 17.89
C LEU A 33 -17.35 1.98 18.61
N PRO A 34 -17.24 3.31 18.74
CA PRO A 34 -18.29 4.09 19.37
C PRO A 34 -19.58 3.85 18.59
N ASN A 35 -20.69 3.65 19.31
CA ASN A 35 -22.04 3.40 18.76
C ASN A 35 -22.33 4.34 17.56
N VAL A 36 -22.11 3.86 16.34
CA VAL A 36 -22.51 4.57 15.12
C VAL A 36 -23.97 4.25 14.91
N ASP A 37 -24.84 5.11 15.45
CA ASP A 37 -26.25 5.11 15.09
C ASP A 37 -26.37 5.34 13.58
N LEU A 38 -27.26 4.58 12.94
CA LEU A 38 -27.55 4.62 11.52
C LEU A 38 -28.14 6.00 11.15
N ILE A 39 -27.30 6.96 10.78
CA ILE A 39 -27.72 8.27 10.29
C ILE A 39 -27.84 8.21 8.76
N GLU A 40 -29.06 8.35 8.25
CA GLU A 40 -29.34 8.64 6.84
C GLU A 40 -28.79 10.03 6.48
N ASP A 41 -28.05 10.19 5.37
CA ASP A 41 -28.08 11.48 4.66
C ASP A 41 -27.70 11.43 3.17
N LYS A 42 -28.23 12.42 2.47
CA LYS A 42 -28.36 12.66 1.04
C LYS A 42 -27.23 13.57 0.56
N ARG A 43 -26.65 13.26 -0.62
CA ARG A 43 -25.70 14.14 -1.31
C ARG A 43 -26.35 15.50 -1.63
N GLY A 44 -25.97 16.53 -0.88
CA GLY A 44 -26.31 17.93 -1.12
C GLY A 44 -25.23 18.62 -1.97
N VAL A 45 -25.65 19.31 -3.02
CA VAL A 45 -24.81 19.89 -4.08
C VAL A 45 -24.03 21.12 -3.60
N GLY A 46 -22.72 21.12 -3.88
CA GLY A 46 -21.85 22.30 -3.93
C GLY A 46 -20.54 21.88 -4.61
N MET A 47 -20.19 22.52 -5.74
CA MET A 47 -19.23 22.01 -6.74
C MET A 47 -17.98 21.32 -6.15
N PRO A 48 -17.91 19.98 -6.24
CA PRO A 48 -16.76 19.15 -5.86
C PRO A 48 -15.85 18.87 -7.08
N PHE A 49 -14.66 18.29 -6.85
CA PHE A 49 -13.95 17.56 -7.90
C PHE A 49 -14.91 16.52 -8.49
N THR A 50 -15.09 16.56 -9.81
CA THR A 50 -16.02 15.66 -10.49
C THR A 50 -15.37 14.30 -10.70
N HIS A 51 -15.59 13.37 -9.79
CA HIS A 51 -15.88 12.01 -10.24
C HIS A 51 -17.24 12.10 -10.93
N GLU A 52 -17.28 11.91 -12.25
CA GLU A 52 -18.56 11.80 -12.97
C GLU A 52 -19.27 10.56 -12.43
N THR A 53 -20.14 10.74 -11.43
CA THR A 53 -21.18 9.77 -11.11
C THR A 53 -22.42 10.18 -11.90
N PRO A 54 -22.77 9.48 -13.00
CA PRO A 54 -24.09 9.64 -13.58
C PRO A 54 -25.12 9.17 -12.55
N SER A 55 -26.19 9.96 -12.42
CA SER A 55 -27.38 9.57 -11.67
C SER A 55 -27.87 8.19 -12.13
N ALA A 56 -28.13 7.33 -11.14
CA ALA A 56 -28.59 5.95 -11.29
C ALA A 56 -29.53 5.73 -12.48
N LEU A 57 -29.15 4.80 -13.35
CA LEU A 57 -30.04 4.14 -14.28
C LEU A 57 -29.75 2.63 -14.24
N PHE A 58 -30.85 1.88 -14.15
CA PHE A 58 -30.99 0.42 -14.16
C PHE A 58 -30.97 -0.29 -12.80
N GLY A 59 -32.19 -0.66 -12.39
CA GLY A 59 -32.43 -1.62 -11.32
C GLY A 59 -32.17 -3.05 -11.79
N CYS A 60 -31.56 -3.83 -10.91
CA CYS A 60 -31.72 -5.28 -10.93
C CYS A 60 -33.08 -5.60 -10.29
N ASN A 61 -33.88 -6.43 -10.97
CA ASN A 61 -35.17 -6.93 -10.48
C ASN A 61 -35.01 -7.57 -9.08
N ASP A 62 -35.84 -7.13 -8.14
CA ASP A 62 -35.89 -7.57 -6.73
C ASP A 62 -36.36 -9.03 -6.52
N ASP A 63 -36.55 -9.82 -7.57
CA ASP A 63 -37.29 -11.10 -7.49
C ASP A 63 -36.40 -12.37 -7.38
N LEU A 64 -35.10 -12.26 -7.10
CA LEU A 64 -34.22 -13.43 -6.89
C LEU A 64 -33.37 -13.36 -5.61
N VAL A 65 -33.87 -12.67 -4.58
CA VAL A 65 -33.28 -12.69 -3.22
C VAL A 65 -33.67 -13.98 -2.49
N THR A 66 -33.37 -15.14 -3.07
CA THR A 66 -33.35 -16.41 -2.34
C THR A 66 -32.28 -17.31 -2.96
N GLU A 67 -31.11 -17.31 -2.31
CA GLU A 67 -29.95 -18.22 -2.40
C GLU A 67 -28.65 -17.47 -2.64
N ALA A 68 -27.66 -17.78 -1.80
CA ALA A 68 -26.38 -17.11 -1.70
C ALA A 68 -25.58 -17.22 -3.01
N HIS A 69 -25.42 -16.10 -3.72
CA HIS A 69 -24.46 -15.99 -4.81
C HIS A 69 -23.11 -15.49 -4.25
N PRO A 70 -21.98 -16.17 -4.48
CA PRO A 70 -20.68 -15.86 -3.86
C PRO A 70 -20.13 -14.45 -4.17
N CYS A 71 -20.57 -13.83 -5.28
CA CYS A 71 -20.09 -12.53 -5.73
C CYS A 71 -20.75 -11.32 -5.02
N HIS A 72 -21.74 -11.54 -4.15
CA HIS A 72 -22.44 -10.45 -3.46
C HIS A 72 -22.47 -10.72 -1.95
N HIS A 73 -21.38 -10.36 -1.28
CA HIS A 73 -21.45 -10.16 0.17
C HIS A 73 -22.54 -9.12 0.49
N LYS A 74 -23.28 -9.38 1.58
CA LYS A 74 -24.35 -8.53 2.12
C LYS A 74 -24.04 -7.05 1.89
N ASN A 75 -24.86 -6.38 1.07
CA ASN A 75 -24.96 -4.93 0.86
C ASN A 75 -24.09 -4.11 1.83
N LEU A 76 -22.79 -3.98 1.54
CA LEU A 76 -21.94 -2.99 2.16
C LEU A 76 -22.40 -1.66 1.57
N LYS A 77 -23.37 -1.03 2.23
CA LYS A 77 -23.73 0.36 1.97
C LYS A 77 -22.52 1.19 2.39
N LEU A 78 -21.65 1.48 1.42
CA LEU A 78 -20.55 2.42 1.56
C LEU A 78 -21.14 3.81 1.82
N THR A 79 -21.10 4.26 3.06
CA THR A 79 -21.37 5.65 3.43
C THR A 79 -20.05 6.36 3.67
N ALA A 80 -19.53 7.02 2.64
CA ALA A 80 -18.48 8.02 2.82
C ALA A 80 -19.13 9.35 3.23
N THR A 81 -18.82 9.82 4.43
CA THR A 81 -19.45 10.98 5.08
C THR A 81 -18.89 12.33 4.66
N HIS A 82 -17.94 12.39 3.73
CA HIS A 82 -17.30 13.65 3.38
C HIS A 82 -17.16 13.77 1.86
N ALA A 83 -18.12 14.43 1.21
CA ALA A 83 -17.79 15.26 0.05
C ALA A 83 -16.90 16.40 0.56
N GLY A 84 -15.64 16.08 0.84
CA GLY A 84 -14.67 17.01 1.41
C GLY A 84 -14.34 18.07 0.38
N ARG A 85 -14.42 19.35 0.77
CA ARG A 85 -13.72 20.40 0.03
C ARG A 85 -12.24 20.26 0.32
N GLU A 86 -11.40 20.49 -0.68
CA GLU A 86 -9.96 20.60 -0.47
C GLU A 86 -9.67 21.60 0.66
N GLN A 87 -8.91 21.15 1.64
CA GLN A 87 -8.48 21.91 2.80
C GLN A 87 -7.09 22.51 2.59
N THR A 88 -6.28 21.92 1.69
CA THR A 88 -4.95 22.40 1.35
C THR A 88 -4.64 22.20 -0.14
N GLN A 89 -3.85 23.11 -0.70
CA GLN A 89 -3.29 23.01 -2.06
C GLN A 89 -1.82 22.54 -2.04
N VAL A 90 -1.24 22.38 -0.85
CA VAL A 90 0.17 22.04 -0.64
C VAL A 90 0.29 20.85 0.33
N PRO A 91 -0.34 19.70 0.03
CA PRO A 91 -0.41 18.56 0.94
C PRO A 91 0.99 18.01 1.26
N ILE A 92 1.15 17.52 2.48
CA ILE A 92 2.38 16.92 2.98
C ILE A 92 2.11 15.46 3.34
N TYR A 93 2.78 14.55 2.66
CA TYR A 93 2.77 13.13 2.98
C TYR A 93 3.94 12.76 3.87
N GLY A 94 3.65 12.00 4.93
CA GLY A 94 4.67 11.23 5.62
C GLY A 94 5.00 9.96 4.86
N ILE A 95 6.27 9.63 4.63
CA ILE A 95 6.67 8.28 4.16
C ILE A 95 7.34 7.55 5.32
N LEU A 96 6.81 6.39 5.71
CA LEU A 96 7.39 5.56 6.76
C LEU A 96 8.74 5.00 6.30
N THR A 97 9.80 5.29 7.03
CA THR A 97 11.13 4.72 6.76
C THR A 97 11.13 3.22 7.05
N GLN A 98 11.96 2.46 6.36
CA GLN A 98 12.11 1.01 6.52
C GLN A 98 13.43 0.66 7.23
N PRO A 99 13.51 -0.48 7.94
CA PRO A 99 14.78 -0.99 8.46
C PRO A 99 15.74 -1.30 7.31
N TYR A 100 16.96 -0.78 7.39
CA TYR A 100 18.05 -1.12 6.47
C TYR A 100 18.96 -2.13 7.17
N GLU A 101 18.99 -3.38 6.72
CA GLU A 101 19.98 -4.35 7.20
C GLU A 101 21.13 -4.38 6.20
N SER A 102 22.20 -3.63 6.49
CA SER A 102 23.43 -3.72 5.70
C SER A 102 24.29 -4.87 6.22
N ASP A 103 24.12 -6.05 5.67
CA ASP A 103 25.17 -7.08 5.75
C ASP A 103 26.24 -6.88 4.65
N GLU A 104 25.99 -5.99 3.66
CA GLU A 104 26.79 -5.91 2.42
C GLU A 104 27.31 -4.49 2.12
N LEU A 105 28.02 -3.88 3.07
CA LEU A 105 28.99 -2.82 2.75
C LEU A 105 30.43 -3.32 2.99
N ASP A 106 30.71 -4.56 2.61
CA ASP A 106 32.07 -5.09 2.48
C ASP A 106 32.54 -4.90 1.03
N THR A 107 32.79 -3.65 0.62
CA THR A 107 33.64 -3.42 -0.55
C THR A 107 35.10 -3.49 -0.09
N PRO A 108 35.91 -4.46 -0.57
CA PRO A 108 37.33 -4.49 -0.24
C PRO A 108 37.99 -3.22 -0.78
N ASP A 109 38.92 -2.66 -0.01
CA ASP A 109 39.83 -1.66 -0.58
C ASP A 109 40.70 -2.27 -1.70
N GLU A 110 41.43 -1.44 -2.44
CA GLU A 110 42.30 -1.85 -3.56
C GLU A 110 43.38 -2.89 -3.14
N TYR A 111 43.52 -3.17 -1.84
CA TYR A 111 44.49 -4.10 -1.26
C TYR A 111 43.86 -5.36 -0.65
N GLY A 112 42.55 -5.56 -0.79
CA GLY A 112 41.86 -6.75 -0.30
C GLY A 112 41.85 -6.86 1.22
N GLN A 113 41.96 -5.74 1.94
CA GLN A 113 41.82 -5.71 3.39
C GLN A 113 40.39 -5.33 3.79
N TYR A 114 39.76 -6.19 4.58
CA TYR A 114 38.51 -5.91 5.26
C TYR A 114 38.79 -4.88 6.35
N ALA A 115 38.49 -3.61 6.09
CA ALA A 115 38.32 -2.67 7.17
C ALA A 115 37.06 -3.08 7.91
N TYR A 116 37.21 -3.62 9.13
CA TYR A 116 36.12 -3.63 10.11
C TYR A 116 35.74 -2.17 10.35
N VAL A 117 34.89 -1.62 9.51
CA VAL A 117 34.12 -0.45 9.86
C VAL A 117 32.97 -1.02 10.68
N GLU A 118 33.02 -0.83 12.00
CA GLU A 118 31.79 -0.83 12.79
C GLU A 118 30.92 0.33 12.28
N THR A 119 30.30 0.17 11.12
CA THR A 119 29.09 0.91 10.77
C THR A 119 27.98 -0.10 10.93
N PRO A 120 27.45 -0.28 12.16
CA PRO A 120 26.11 -0.79 12.27
C PRO A 120 25.25 0.30 11.61
N LEU A 121 24.85 0.13 10.34
CA LEU A 121 23.73 0.90 9.84
C LEU A 121 22.49 0.29 10.48
N ASN A 122 22.36 0.54 11.78
CA ASN A 122 21.14 0.64 12.54
C ASN A 122 20.33 1.85 12.01
N GLY A 123 20.34 2.07 10.70
CA GLY A 123 19.80 3.20 9.96
C GLY A 123 18.42 2.85 9.45
N THR A 124 17.73 3.84 8.89
CA THR A 124 16.47 3.61 8.19
C THR A 124 16.56 4.17 6.79
N TYR A 125 15.70 3.73 5.87
CA TYR A 125 15.75 4.22 4.49
C TYR A 125 14.38 4.44 3.88
N ILE A 126 14.37 5.21 2.80
CA ILE A 126 13.25 5.37 1.86
C ILE A 126 13.83 5.28 0.45
N LYS A 127 13.33 4.37 -0.41
CA LYS A 127 13.68 4.38 -1.84
C LYS A 127 13.19 5.67 -2.50
N MET A 128 14.00 6.23 -3.39
CA MET A 128 13.68 7.49 -4.09
C MET A 128 12.43 7.36 -4.97
N SER A 129 12.15 6.17 -5.51
CA SER A 129 10.96 5.90 -6.31
C SER A 129 9.65 6.24 -5.58
N HIS A 130 9.52 5.89 -4.29
CA HIS A 130 8.36 6.24 -3.47
C HIS A 130 8.20 7.76 -3.29
N VAL A 131 9.31 8.48 -3.11
CA VAL A 131 9.32 9.95 -3.01
C VAL A 131 8.85 10.56 -4.33
N LYS A 132 9.49 10.19 -5.45
CA LYS A 132 9.15 10.66 -6.79
C LYS A 132 7.68 10.40 -7.13
N TYR A 133 7.15 9.22 -6.74
CA TYR A 133 5.76 8.81 -6.99
C TYR A 133 4.70 9.68 -6.31
N LEU A 134 4.98 10.19 -5.12
CA LEU A 134 4.07 11.13 -4.46
C LEU A 134 4.32 12.58 -4.87
N GLU A 135 5.58 12.97 -5.10
CA GLU A 135 5.92 14.32 -5.58
C GLU A 135 5.31 14.63 -6.96
N GLN A 136 5.23 13.64 -7.86
CA GLN A 136 4.57 13.84 -9.16
C GLN A 136 3.06 14.13 -9.04
N GLY A 137 2.41 13.73 -7.95
CA GLY A 137 1.01 14.07 -7.64
C GLY A 137 0.88 15.47 -6.99
N GLY A 138 1.99 16.11 -6.68
CA GLY A 138 2.08 17.44 -6.08
C GLY A 138 2.19 17.44 -4.55
N ALA A 139 2.51 16.31 -3.92
CA ALA A 139 2.77 16.26 -2.49
C ALA A 139 4.20 16.70 -2.14
N ARG A 140 4.38 17.27 -0.95
CA ARG A 140 5.69 17.39 -0.32
C ARG A 140 5.89 16.24 0.65
N ILE A 141 7.11 15.79 0.81
CA ILE A 141 7.41 14.56 1.55
C ILE A 141 8.15 14.86 2.84
N VAL A 142 7.74 14.20 3.91
CA VAL A 142 8.43 14.20 5.20
C VAL A 142 8.75 12.74 5.57
N PRO A 143 10.02 12.39 5.87
CA PRO A 143 10.35 11.08 6.42
C PRO A 143 9.70 10.88 7.79
N VAL A 144 9.00 9.77 7.97
CA VAL A 144 8.45 9.34 9.25
C VAL A 144 9.29 8.16 9.73
N SER A 145 10.11 8.36 10.76
CA SER A 145 10.93 7.26 11.27
C SER A 145 10.04 6.22 11.95
N TYR A 146 10.17 4.94 11.59
CA TYR A 146 9.49 3.84 12.30
C TYR A 146 10.01 3.70 13.75
N LYS A 147 11.09 4.42 14.09
CA LYS A 147 11.69 4.45 15.42
C LYS A 147 11.10 5.52 16.34
N LEU A 148 10.20 6.38 15.88
CA LEU A 148 9.56 7.38 16.76
C LEU A 148 8.80 6.70 17.91
N ASP A 149 8.83 7.31 19.09
CA ASP A 149 7.94 6.91 20.18
C ASP A 149 6.50 7.36 19.90
N ALA A 150 5.54 6.86 20.70
CA ALA A 150 4.12 7.15 20.48
C ALA A 150 3.77 8.65 20.52
N ASN A 151 4.41 9.44 21.39
CA ASN A 151 4.12 10.87 21.50
C ASN A 151 4.69 11.63 20.30
N GLN A 152 5.93 11.31 19.92
CA GLN A 152 6.58 11.89 18.76
C GLN A 152 5.83 11.55 17.48
N LEU A 153 5.43 10.28 17.32
CA LEU A 153 4.67 9.81 16.17
C LEU A 153 3.32 10.53 16.09
N ASN A 154 2.53 10.54 17.16
CA ASN A 154 1.23 11.20 17.17
C ASN A 154 1.34 12.71 16.88
N SER A 155 2.36 13.37 17.44
CA SER A 155 2.63 14.79 17.18
C SER A 155 3.05 15.07 15.74
N LEU A 156 3.74 14.14 15.09
CA LEU A 156 4.11 14.26 13.68
C LEU A 156 2.88 14.01 12.79
N LEU A 157 2.12 12.93 13.05
CA LEU A 157 0.92 12.57 12.30
C LEU A 157 -0.12 13.71 12.28
N SER A 158 -0.32 14.41 13.40
CA SER A 158 -1.25 15.56 13.45
C SER A 158 -0.83 16.76 12.59
N GLN A 159 0.41 16.77 12.08
CA GLN A 159 0.96 17.83 11.24
C GLN A 159 1.09 17.41 9.76
N LEU A 160 0.83 16.15 9.44
CA LEU A 160 0.85 15.59 8.10
C LEU A 160 -0.57 15.47 7.54
N ASN A 161 -0.71 15.45 6.23
CA ASN A 161 -1.99 15.31 5.55
C ASN A 161 -2.34 13.85 5.22
N GLY A 162 -1.37 12.94 5.28
CA GLY A 162 -1.54 11.51 5.08
C GLY A 162 -0.23 10.76 5.32
N VAL A 163 -0.29 9.43 5.32
CA VAL A 163 0.90 8.56 5.45
C VAL A 163 0.95 7.51 4.36
N TYR A 164 2.16 7.31 3.84
CA TYR A 164 2.51 6.26 2.89
C TYR A 164 3.47 5.26 3.55
N ILE A 165 3.14 3.97 3.48
CA ILE A 165 3.85 2.85 4.10
C ILE A 165 4.44 1.98 2.97
N PRO A 166 5.71 2.21 2.58
CA PRO A 166 6.39 1.36 1.62
C PRO A 166 6.89 0.07 2.26
N GLY A 167 7.09 -0.98 1.46
CA GLY A 167 7.81 -2.18 1.85
C GLY A 167 8.53 -2.82 0.68
N ASP A 168 9.86 -2.72 0.67
CA ASP A 168 10.73 -3.07 -0.46
C ASP A 168 11.47 -4.42 -0.27
N SER A 169 11.42 -5.01 0.92
CA SER A 169 11.95 -6.36 1.22
C SER A 169 11.03 -7.09 2.18
N ALA A 170 11.02 -8.43 2.12
CA ALA A 170 10.33 -9.28 3.10
C ALA A 170 10.86 -9.07 4.53
N ASP A 171 12.12 -8.63 4.67
CA ASP A 171 12.79 -8.48 5.97
C ASP A 171 12.08 -7.45 6.86
N VAL A 172 11.40 -6.45 6.27
CA VAL A 172 10.64 -5.44 7.03
C VAL A 172 9.54 -6.09 7.88
N LEU A 173 9.04 -7.26 7.49
CA LEU A 173 8.02 -8.02 8.23
C LEU A 173 8.60 -8.77 9.43
N THR A 174 9.91 -8.94 9.51
CA THR A 174 10.59 -9.53 10.68
C THR A 174 10.89 -8.48 11.75
N ASN A 175 10.81 -7.19 11.39
CA ASN A 175 11.09 -6.10 12.30
C ASN A 175 9.86 -5.72 13.14
N GLU A 176 9.82 -6.19 14.39
CA GLU A 176 8.69 -5.93 15.31
C GLU A 176 8.40 -4.43 15.51
N ARG A 177 9.43 -3.59 15.52
CA ARG A 177 9.27 -2.14 15.71
C ARG A 177 8.63 -1.48 14.50
N TYR A 178 8.99 -1.90 13.29
CA TYR A 178 8.37 -1.44 12.06
C TYR A 178 6.88 -1.84 12.02
N LEU A 179 6.55 -3.11 12.30
CA LEU A 179 5.16 -3.57 12.40
C LEU A 179 4.38 -2.84 13.50
N SER A 180 5.00 -2.60 14.66
CA SER A 180 4.38 -1.83 15.73
C SER A 180 4.13 -0.37 15.32
N SER A 181 5.01 0.23 14.52
CA SER A 181 4.80 1.58 13.99
C SER A 181 3.63 1.63 13.00
N ILE A 182 3.53 0.67 12.08
CA ILE A 182 2.37 0.51 11.17
C ILE A 182 1.08 0.44 11.99
N LYS A 183 1.07 -0.38 13.04
CA LYS A 183 -0.10 -0.52 13.92
C LYS A 183 -0.48 0.80 14.59
N SER A 184 0.49 1.51 15.15
CA SER A 184 0.26 2.81 15.79
C SER A 184 -0.30 3.83 14.79
N ILE A 185 0.21 3.85 13.56
CA ILE A 185 -0.30 4.71 12.47
C ILE A 185 -1.74 4.35 12.13
N LEU A 186 -2.05 3.05 11.94
CA LEU A 186 -3.41 2.58 11.64
C LEU A 186 -4.40 2.99 12.73
N LEU A 187 -4.08 2.75 14.00
CA LEU A 187 -4.98 3.09 15.12
C LEU A 187 -5.17 4.61 15.26
N TRP A 188 -4.09 5.38 15.10
CA TRP A 188 -4.17 6.83 15.11
C TRP A 188 -5.04 7.34 13.96
N ALA A 189 -4.83 6.85 12.73
CA ALA A 189 -5.58 7.26 11.55
C ALA A 189 -7.06 6.86 11.66
N GLN A 190 -7.39 5.70 12.21
CA GLN A 190 -8.77 5.30 12.47
C GLN A 190 -9.46 6.26 13.44
N SER A 191 -8.78 6.59 14.55
CA SER A 191 -9.33 7.55 15.52
C SER A 191 -9.42 8.97 14.95
N HIS A 192 -8.51 9.38 14.08
CA HIS A 192 -8.51 10.72 13.51
C HIS A 192 -9.59 10.88 12.42
N ASN A 193 -9.87 9.80 11.67
CA ASN A 193 -10.86 9.79 10.61
C ASN A 193 -12.33 9.69 11.08
N THR A 194 -12.60 9.64 12.40
CA THR A 194 -13.99 9.73 12.90
C THR A 194 -14.60 11.09 12.63
N ASP A 195 -13.80 12.14 12.73
CA ASP A 195 -14.23 13.55 12.62
C ASP A 195 -13.35 14.38 11.66
N SER A 196 -12.44 13.71 10.94
CA SER A 196 -11.49 14.35 10.03
C SER A 196 -11.23 13.46 8.80
N HIS A 197 -10.24 13.86 8.00
CA HIS A 197 -9.78 13.11 6.84
C HIS A 197 -8.26 12.98 6.87
N PHE A 198 -7.76 11.76 6.75
CA PHE A 198 -6.35 11.40 6.78
C PHE A 198 -6.11 10.08 6.05
N PRO A 199 -5.66 10.11 4.80
CA PRO A 199 -5.37 8.90 4.04
C PRO A 199 -4.18 8.11 4.58
N LEU A 200 -4.33 6.80 4.51
CA LEU A 200 -3.28 5.82 4.78
C LEU A 200 -3.07 4.96 3.53
N ILE A 201 -1.87 4.98 2.96
CA ILE A 201 -1.54 4.19 1.76
C ILE A 201 -0.44 3.21 2.13
N ALA A 202 -0.58 1.95 1.75
CA ALA A 202 0.45 0.94 1.95
C ALA A 202 0.73 0.16 0.66
N VAL A 203 2.00 -0.06 0.34
CA VAL A 203 2.41 -0.78 -0.88
C VAL A 203 3.41 -1.89 -0.59
N GLY A 204 3.45 -2.91 -1.44
CA GLY A 204 4.40 -4.00 -1.34
C GLY A 204 4.35 -4.70 0.02
N TYR A 205 5.51 -4.89 0.66
CA TYR A 205 5.56 -5.50 1.99
C TYR A 205 4.95 -4.58 3.07
N GLY A 206 4.81 -3.28 2.83
CA GLY A 206 4.10 -2.36 3.70
C GLY A 206 2.60 -2.63 3.70
N TYR A 207 2.04 -2.96 2.52
CA TYR A 207 0.67 -3.47 2.39
C TYR A 207 0.49 -4.77 3.20
N LEU A 208 1.40 -5.74 3.04
CA LEU A 208 1.29 -7.00 3.77
C LEU A 208 1.42 -6.76 5.29
N GLY A 209 2.33 -5.90 5.73
CA GLY A 209 2.47 -5.49 7.12
C GLY A 209 1.24 -4.80 7.70
N LEU A 210 0.52 -4.01 6.88
CA LEU A 210 -0.77 -3.42 7.24
C LEU A 210 -1.86 -4.48 7.38
N MET A 211 -1.96 -5.41 6.42
CA MET A 211 -2.96 -6.49 6.47
C MET A 211 -2.74 -7.42 7.67
N MET A 212 -1.48 -7.71 8.02
CA MET A 212 -1.11 -8.50 9.21
C MET A 212 -1.70 -7.97 10.52
N GLN A 213 -2.00 -6.66 10.61
CA GLN A 213 -2.64 -6.09 11.80
C GLN A 213 -4.09 -6.57 12.00
N GLY A 214 -4.73 -7.04 10.93
CA GLY A 214 -6.11 -7.52 10.90
C GLY A 214 -6.25 -9.06 10.85
N ILE A 215 -5.14 -9.80 10.78
CA ILE A 215 -5.12 -11.26 10.59
C ILE A 215 -5.03 -11.96 11.95
N LYS A 216 -5.91 -12.95 12.17
CA LYS A 216 -5.85 -13.83 13.36
C LYS A 216 -5.20 -15.17 13.07
N SER A 217 -5.37 -15.68 11.86
CA SER A 217 -4.88 -17.00 11.46
C SER A 217 -3.57 -16.89 10.69
N GLU A 218 -2.51 -17.55 11.15
CA GLU A 218 -1.24 -17.67 10.40
C GLU A 218 -1.43 -18.28 9.01
N TYR A 219 -2.49 -19.08 8.83
CA TYR A 219 -2.83 -19.67 7.55
C TYR A 219 -3.40 -18.66 6.56
N THR A 220 -3.76 -17.44 6.96
CA THR A 220 -4.33 -16.46 6.03
C THR A 220 -3.32 -16.03 4.97
N ILE A 221 -2.04 -15.93 5.34
CA ILE A 221 -0.95 -15.61 4.43
C ILE A 221 -0.42 -16.91 3.80
N GLN A 222 -0.23 -16.90 2.48
CA GLN A 222 0.32 -18.02 1.72
C GLN A 222 1.58 -17.63 0.98
N ALA A 223 2.47 -18.60 0.77
CA ALA A 223 3.57 -18.46 -0.17
C ALA A 223 3.02 -18.34 -1.60
N VAL A 224 3.59 -17.39 -2.34
CA VAL A 224 3.36 -17.24 -3.78
C VAL A 224 4.15 -18.35 -4.51
N PRO A 225 3.65 -18.93 -5.61
CA PRO A 225 4.41 -19.88 -6.41
C PRO A 225 5.74 -19.27 -6.88
N ALA A 226 6.83 -20.03 -6.83
CA ALA A 226 8.18 -19.52 -7.09
C ALA A 226 8.39 -18.98 -8.51
N GLU A 227 7.59 -19.45 -9.47
CA GLU A 227 7.53 -18.95 -10.85
C GLU A 227 6.92 -17.54 -10.96
N ARG A 228 6.28 -17.04 -9.90
CA ARG A 228 5.65 -15.70 -9.81
C ARG A 228 6.36 -14.78 -8.81
N TYR A 229 7.60 -15.10 -8.45
CA TYR A 229 8.42 -14.16 -7.69
C TYR A 229 8.93 -13.07 -8.63
N PHE A 230 8.71 -11.81 -8.26
CA PHE A 230 9.13 -10.65 -9.06
C PHE A 230 8.60 -10.68 -10.50
N SER A 231 7.35 -11.11 -10.66
CA SER A 231 6.68 -11.22 -11.96
C SER A 231 5.84 -9.98 -12.26
N ASN A 232 5.63 -9.73 -13.54
CA ASN A 232 4.66 -8.75 -14.02
C ASN A 232 3.31 -9.43 -14.16
N GLU A 233 2.32 -8.90 -13.46
CA GLU A 233 1.02 -9.52 -13.27
C GLU A 233 -0.11 -8.67 -13.82
N GLN A 234 -1.10 -9.33 -14.41
CA GLN A 234 -2.39 -8.72 -14.71
C GLN A 234 -3.29 -8.82 -13.48
N ILE A 235 -4.25 -7.91 -13.37
CA ILE A 235 -5.22 -7.90 -12.28
C ILE A 235 -6.65 -8.05 -12.80
N ASN A 236 -7.48 -8.73 -12.01
CA ASN A 236 -8.92 -8.83 -12.22
C ASN A 236 -9.64 -7.92 -11.24
N LEU A 237 -10.69 -7.23 -11.70
CA LEU A 237 -11.54 -6.41 -10.84
C LEU A 237 -12.41 -7.29 -9.94
N ARG A 238 -12.61 -6.83 -8.70
CA ARG A 238 -13.54 -7.43 -7.72
C ARG A 238 -14.74 -6.56 -7.42
N LEU A 239 -14.67 -5.31 -7.82
CA LEU A 239 -15.78 -4.37 -7.80
C LEU A 239 -15.85 -3.63 -9.14
N ALA A 240 -17.05 -3.20 -9.51
CA ALA A 240 -17.22 -2.31 -10.63
C ALA A 240 -16.48 -0.98 -10.36
N PRO A 241 -15.89 -0.33 -11.38
CA PRO A 241 -15.06 0.85 -11.19
C PRO A 241 -15.76 1.96 -10.39
N GLU A 242 -17.06 2.17 -10.62
CA GLU A 242 -17.89 3.16 -9.93
C GLU A 242 -18.13 2.88 -8.43
N LEU A 243 -17.77 1.70 -7.96
CA LEU A 243 -17.82 1.30 -6.54
C LEU A 243 -16.45 1.37 -5.86
N THR A 244 -15.42 1.83 -6.57
CA THR A 244 -14.05 1.97 -6.06
C THR A 244 -13.61 3.42 -6.13
N TYR A 245 -12.67 3.83 -5.30
CA TYR A 245 -12.01 5.14 -5.42
C TYR A 245 -10.86 5.10 -6.44
N THR A 246 -10.11 4.00 -6.46
CA THR A 246 -8.92 3.79 -7.29
C THR A 246 -9.25 3.82 -8.77
N PHE A 247 -10.40 3.26 -9.14
CA PHE A 247 -10.79 3.08 -10.54
C PHE A 247 -12.07 3.80 -10.94
N ASP A 248 -12.63 4.66 -10.09
CA ASP A 248 -13.78 5.45 -10.51
C ASP A 248 -13.50 6.30 -11.76
N GLY A 249 -14.57 6.80 -12.39
CA GLY A 249 -14.48 7.59 -13.61
C GLY A 249 -14.13 6.77 -14.87
N TYR A 250 -13.75 5.49 -14.73
CA TYR A 250 -13.71 4.57 -15.86
C TYR A 250 -15.07 3.88 -16.04
N ASN A 251 -15.45 3.66 -17.29
CA ASN A 251 -16.45 2.64 -17.60
C ASN A 251 -15.82 1.25 -17.47
N LEU A 252 -16.59 0.24 -17.01
CA LEU A 252 -16.12 -1.13 -16.80
C LEU A 252 -15.35 -1.69 -18.00
N THR A 253 -15.94 -1.65 -19.21
CA THR A 253 -15.29 -2.20 -20.41
C THR A 253 -14.00 -1.45 -20.77
N GLN A 254 -13.97 -0.13 -20.58
CA GLN A 254 -12.77 0.67 -20.82
C GLN A 254 -11.64 0.32 -19.84
N LEU A 255 -11.99 0.07 -18.57
CA LEU A 255 -11.02 -0.33 -17.57
C LEU A 255 -10.51 -1.74 -17.83
N GLU A 256 -11.39 -2.70 -18.15
CA GLU A 256 -11.00 -4.07 -18.51
C GLU A 256 -10.07 -4.07 -19.73
N ASP A 257 -10.39 -3.32 -20.78
CA ASP A 257 -9.53 -3.16 -21.95
C ASP A 257 -8.16 -2.57 -21.60
N LEU A 258 -8.12 -1.59 -20.67
CA LEU A 258 -6.87 -1.01 -20.18
C LEU A 258 -6.06 -2.02 -19.36
N LEU A 259 -6.69 -2.73 -18.43
CA LEU A 259 -6.03 -3.71 -17.57
C LEU A 259 -5.52 -4.94 -18.36
N ASN A 260 -6.16 -5.29 -19.48
CA ASN A 260 -5.66 -6.29 -20.41
C ASN A 260 -4.36 -5.88 -21.13
N GLN A 261 -4.04 -4.58 -21.17
CA GLN A 261 -2.87 -4.02 -21.83
C GLN A 261 -1.73 -3.66 -20.86
N VAL A 262 -1.98 -3.73 -19.55
CA VAL A 262 -1.06 -3.28 -18.51
C VAL A 262 -0.69 -4.45 -17.62
N THR A 263 0.55 -4.47 -17.17
CA THR A 263 1.01 -5.37 -16.10
C THR A 263 1.60 -4.59 -14.94
N PHE A 264 1.54 -5.18 -13.75
CA PHE A 264 2.03 -4.60 -12.52
C PHE A 264 3.11 -5.51 -11.93
N LEU A 265 4.23 -4.93 -11.49
CA LEU A 265 5.25 -5.73 -10.82
C LEU A 265 4.74 -6.18 -9.44
N HIS A 266 4.78 -7.49 -9.21
CA HIS A 266 4.46 -8.12 -7.93
C HIS A 266 5.74 -8.74 -7.34
N GLU A 267 6.23 -8.13 -6.26
CA GLU A 267 7.53 -8.50 -5.64
C GLU A 267 7.36 -9.37 -4.38
N LEU A 268 6.12 -9.65 -3.98
CA LEU A 268 5.85 -10.37 -2.74
C LEU A 268 6.02 -11.88 -2.94
N ILE A 269 6.80 -12.49 -2.06
CA ILE A 269 6.91 -13.95 -1.97
C ILE A 269 5.80 -14.58 -1.10
N TYR A 270 5.04 -13.73 -0.39
CA TYR A 270 3.88 -14.08 0.39
C TYR A 270 2.71 -13.17 0.04
N SER A 271 1.49 -13.70 -0.02
CA SER A 271 0.29 -12.91 -0.30
C SER A 271 -0.95 -13.53 0.36
N ILE A 272 -2.09 -12.83 0.27
CA ILE A 272 -3.33 -13.23 0.92
C ILE A 272 -4.32 -13.66 -0.17
N PRO A 273 -4.69 -14.95 -0.23
CA PRO A 273 -5.78 -15.42 -1.09
C PRO A 273 -7.10 -14.74 -0.73
N LEU A 274 -7.94 -14.49 -1.72
CA LEU A 274 -9.21 -13.78 -1.54
C LEU A 274 -10.15 -14.48 -0.55
N ASP A 275 -10.34 -15.80 -0.68
CA ASP A 275 -11.13 -16.61 0.25
C ASP A 275 -10.67 -16.46 1.71
N ARG A 276 -9.35 -16.46 1.93
CA ARG A 276 -8.74 -16.29 3.26
C ARG A 276 -8.89 -14.87 3.79
N PHE A 277 -8.74 -13.87 2.92
CA PHE A 277 -9.00 -12.47 3.27
C PHE A 277 -10.42 -12.30 3.78
N LEU A 278 -11.41 -12.82 3.03
CA LEU A 278 -12.83 -12.74 3.36
C LEU A 278 -13.19 -13.54 4.63
N GLY A 279 -12.42 -14.59 4.93
CA GLY A 279 -12.52 -15.36 6.17
C GLY A 279 -12.06 -14.61 7.43
N GLU A 280 -11.19 -13.60 7.29
CA GLU A 280 -10.74 -12.76 8.41
C GLU A 280 -11.75 -11.65 8.69
N SER A 281 -12.64 -11.90 9.67
CA SER A 281 -13.76 -11.00 9.96
C SER A 281 -13.36 -9.57 10.31
N LEU A 282 -12.20 -9.40 10.95
CA LEU A 282 -11.67 -8.08 11.28
C LEU A 282 -11.11 -7.39 10.04
N LEU A 283 -10.26 -8.07 9.28
CA LEU A 283 -9.66 -7.52 8.06
C LEU A 283 -10.76 -7.08 7.09
N SER A 284 -11.76 -7.93 6.88
CA SER A 284 -12.93 -7.67 6.03
C SER A 284 -13.90 -6.61 6.56
N SER A 285 -13.79 -6.21 7.83
CA SER A 285 -14.56 -5.09 8.38
C SER A 285 -13.90 -3.73 8.14
N VAL A 286 -12.58 -3.73 7.91
CA VAL A 286 -11.77 -2.52 7.72
C VAL A 286 -11.47 -2.29 6.25
N PHE A 287 -11.27 -3.36 5.47
CA PHE A 287 -10.81 -3.31 4.09
C PHE A 287 -11.69 -4.14 3.16
N VAL A 288 -11.83 -3.67 1.93
CA VAL A 288 -12.57 -4.29 0.84
C VAL A 288 -11.59 -4.59 -0.31
N PRO A 289 -11.41 -5.86 -0.73
CA PRO A 289 -10.65 -6.19 -1.92
C PRO A 289 -11.31 -5.62 -3.18
N ILE A 290 -10.57 -4.81 -3.95
CA ILE A 290 -11.05 -4.21 -5.19
C ILE A 290 -10.47 -4.87 -6.44
N ALA A 291 -9.34 -5.55 -6.30
CA ALA A 291 -8.70 -6.29 -7.38
C ALA A 291 -7.89 -7.48 -6.84
N THR A 292 -7.72 -8.50 -7.68
CA THR A 292 -6.89 -9.69 -7.43
C THR A 292 -5.88 -9.88 -8.55
N ILE A 293 -4.80 -10.60 -8.27
CA ILE A 293 -3.82 -11.02 -9.26
C ILE A 293 -4.43 -12.15 -10.10
N HIS A 294 -4.44 -11.99 -11.42
CA HIS A 294 -5.02 -12.95 -12.34
C HIS A 294 -4.29 -14.31 -12.27
N GLU A 295 -5.02 -15.41 -12.07
CA GLU A 295 -4.43 -16.76 -12.06
C GLU A 295 -5.22 -17.72 -12.98
N GLU A 296 -4.75 -17.93 -14.22
CA GLU A 296 -5.44 -18.73 -15.26
C GLU A 296 -5.95 -20.11 -14.79
N LYS A 297 -5.28 -20.74 -13.82
CA LYS A 297 -5.55 -22.12 -13.38
C LYS A 297 -6.22 -22.23 -12.02
N LYS A 298 -6.54 -21.12 -11.35
CA LYS A 298 -7.22 -21.15 -10.06
C LYS A 298 -8.67 -20.73 -10.20
N ASP A 299 -9.46 -21.18 -9.23
CA ASP A 299 -10.72 -20.53 -8.94
C ASP A 299 -10.45 -19.05 -8.64
N GLN A 300 -11.34 -18.18 -9.11
CA GLN A 300 -11.27 -16.75 -8.85
C GLN A 300 -11.22 -16.46 -7.33
N GLU A 301 -11.85 -17.29 -6.49
CA GLU A 301 -11.77 -17.13 -5.02
C GLU A 301 -10.39 -17.48 -4.43
N GLY A 302 -9.57 -18.25 -5.15
CA GLY A 302 -8.22 -18.64 -4.75
C GLY A 302 -7.11 -17.70 -5.27
N GLU A 303 -7.47 -16.64 -5.98
CA GLU A 303 -6.54 -15.61 -6.44
C GLU A 303 -6.02 -14.76 -5.27
N PHE A 304 -4.80 -14.27 -5.40
CA PHE A 304 -4.21 -13.37 -4.41
C PHE A 304 -4.80 -11.96 -4.51
N VAL A 305 -5.09 -11.34 -3.37
CA VAL A 305 -5.56 -9.95 -3.31
C VAL A 305 -4.45 -9.00 -3.79
N ALA A 306 -4.76 -8.18 -4.79
CA ALA A 306 -3.82 -7.23 -5.40
C ALA A 306 -3.98 -5.83 -4.82
N MET A 307 -5.23 -5.40 -4.59
CA MET A 307 -5.55 -4.06 -4.09
C MET A 307 -6.74 -4.10 -3.14
N VAL A 308 -6.70 -3.25 -2.13
CA VAL A 308 -7.77 -3.06 -1.15
C VAL A 308 -8.04 -1.57 -0.93
N GLU A 309 -9.29 -1.26 -0.59
CA GLU A 309 -9.72 0.06 -0.12
C GLU A 309 -10.35 -0.06 1.26
N GLY A 310 -10.31 1.01 2.04
CA GLY A 310 -10.95 1.05 3.34
C GLY A 310 -12.47 1.04 3.20
N ALA A 311 -13.14 0.22 4.01
CA ALA A 311 -14.59 0.12 4.00
C ALA A 311 -15.28 1.42 4.48
N HIS A 312 -14.59 2.18 5.35
CA HIS A 312 -15.14 3.38 5.98
C HIS A 312 -14.16 4.57 6.00
N PHE A 313 -12.86 4.29 5.95
CA PHE A 313 -11.79 5.28 6.07
C PHE A 313 -10.98 5.35 4.78
N PRO A 314 -10.30 6.48 4.49
CA PRO A 314 -9.51 6.68 3.26
C PRO A 314 -8.20 5.86 3.28
N PHE A 315 -8.33 4.55 3.40
CA PHE A 315 -7.20 3.62 3.46
C PHE A 315 -7.06 2.90 2.12
N PHE A 316 -5.82 2.75 1.66
CA PHE A 316 -5.50 2.14 0.38
C PHE A 316 -4.35 1.16 0.58
N GLY A 317 -4.46 0.00 -0.05
CA GLY A 317 -3.43 -1.02 0.01
C GLY A 317 -3.19 -1.62 -1.37
N SER A 318 -1.93 -1.81 -1.74
CA SER A 318 -1.56 -2.53 -2.97
C SER A 318 -0.42 -3.50 -2.73
N ALA A 319 -0.60 -4.76 -3.14
CA ALA A 319 0.47 -5.75 -3.19
C ALA A 319 1.50 -5.46 -4.30
N LEU A 320 1.22 -4.50 -5.17
CA LEU A 320 1.96 -4.22 -6.40
C LEU A 320 2.85 -2.98 -6.25
N SER A 321 3.97 -2.95 -6.96
CA SER A 321 4.92 -1.82 -6.95
C SER A 321 4.51 -0.74 -7.95
N LEU A 322 3.63 0.16 -7.53
CA LEU A 322 3.05 1.21 -8.36
C LEU A 322 4.07 2.30 -8.75
N ASP A 323 4.99 2.62 -7.84
CA ASP A 323 6.05 3.60 -8.01
C ASP A 323 7.02 3.22 -9.14
N LYS A 324 7.38 1.94 -9.21
CA LYS A 324 8.33 1.42 -10.22
C LYS A 324 7.82 1.56 -11.65
N ILE A 325 6.50 1.61 -11.88
CA ILE A 325 5.95 1.84 -13.24
C ILE A 325 6.54 3.12 -13.87
N GLN A 326 6.73 4.18 -13.06
CA GLN A 326 7.27 5.45 -13.53
C GLN A 326 8.74 5.65 -13.15
N PHE A 327 9.17 5.08 -12.02
CA PHE A 327 10.48 5.33 -11.43
C PHE A 327 11.26 4.05 -11.14
N ASN A 328 11.21 3.07 -12.05
CA ASN A 328 12.05 1.88 -11.94
C ASN A 328 13.52 2.24 -12.15
N GLU A 329 14.32 2.05 -11.11
CA GLU A 329 15.78 2.23 -11.11
C GLU A 329 16.52 0.90 -11.30
N GLU A 330 15.79 -0.23 -11.21
CA GLU A 330 16.36 -1.58 -11.24
C GLU A 330 16.27 -2.18 -12.66
N SER A 331 17.42 -2.45 -13.28
CA SER A 331 17.46 -3.04 -14.62
C SER A 331 17.06 -4.52 -14.60
N GLY A 332 16.26 -4.95 -15.59
CA GLY A 332 16.00 -6.38 -15.83
C GLY A 332 14.73 -6.97 -15.20
N LEU A 333 13.97 -6.18 -14.43
CA LEU A 333 12.69 -6.62 -13.85
C LEU A 333 11.53 -6.66 -14.86
N GLY A 334 11.72 -6.08 -16.05
CA GLY A 334 10.69 -6.07 -17.10
C GLY A 334 9.44 -5.27 -16.74
N VAL A 335 9.54 -4.31 -15.80
CA VAL A 335 8.43 -3.44 -15.38
C VAL A 335 7.77 -2.80 -16.59
N ASP A 336 6.45 -2.85 -16.65
CA ASP A 336 5.68 -2.21 -17.70
C ASP A 336 5.71 -0.69 -17.56
N GLN A 337 6.51 -0.05 -18.42
CA GLN A 337 6.60 1.40 -18.54
C GLN A 337 5.87 1.91 -19.80
N SER A 338 4.89 1.15 -20.31
CA SER A 338 4.07 1.58 -21.43
C SER A 338 3.30 2.86 -21.10
N LYS A 339 2.91 3.60 -22.13
CA LYS A 339 2.10 4.82 -21.97
C LYS A 339 0.79 4.55 -21.21
N ALA A 340 0.22 3.35 -21.35
CA ALA A 340 -0.99 2.95 -20.65
C ALA A 340 -0.71 2.74 -19.15
N ALA A 341 0.32 1.96 -18.81
CA ALA A 341 0.75 1.71 -17.44
C ALA A 341 1.12 3.01 -16.70
N VAL A 342 1.95 3.85 -17.33
CA VAL A 342 2.38 5.15 -16.78
C VAL A 342 1.18 6.07 -16.50
N LYS A 343 0.19 6.11 -17.40
CA LYS A 343 -1.02 6.92 -17.17
C LYS A 343 -1.85 6.40 -16.01
N LEU A 344 -1.98 5.08 -15.88
CA LEU A 344 -2.73 4.47 -14.78
C LEU A 344 -2.02 4.71 -13.44
N ALA A 345 -0.70 4.48 -13.36
CA ALA A 345 0.10 4.78 -12.19
C ALA A 345 0.03 6.26 -11.79
N GLN A 346 0.14 7.18 -12.75
CA GLN A 346 -0.02 8.61 -12.48
C GLN A 346 -1.41 8.95 -11.96
N ARG A 347 -2.46 8.32 -12.48
CA ARG A 347 -3.83 8.52 -11.99
C ARG A 347 -3.96 8.09 -10.53
N ILE A 348 -3.40 6.95 -10.16
CA ILE A 348 -3.43 6.45 -8.78
C ILE A 348 -2.61 7.36 -7.86
N ALA A 349 -1.43 7.83 -8.29
CA ALA A 349 -0.66 8.83 -7.55
C ALA A 349 -1.46 10.13 -7.31
N ASN A 350 -2.19 10.60 -8.32
CA ASN A 350 -3.03 11.78 -8.18
C ASN A 350 -4.13 11.56 -7.13
N LEU A 351 -4.84 10.42 -7.19
CA LEU A 351 -5.84 10.06 -6.17
C LEU A 351 -5.24 10.11 -4.76
N PHE A 352 -4.08 9.49 -4.57
CA PHE A 352 -3.41 9.49 -3.28
C PHE A 352 -3.13 10.92 -2.78
N VAL A 353 -2.64 11.81 -3.65
CA VAL A 353 -2.40 13.20 -3.27
C VAL A 353 -3.70 13.99 -3.07
N ASP A 354 -4.73 13.72 -3.86
CA ASP A 354 -6.07 14.33 -3.73
C ASP A 354 -6.71 14.00 -2.38
N GLU A 355 -6.64 12.76 -1.92
CA GLU A 355 -7.11 12.38 -0.57
C GLU A 355 -6.39 13.19 0.53
N ALA A 356 -5.09 13.44 0.38
CA ALA A 356 -4.37 14.27 1.36
C ALA A 356 -4.80 15.74 1.30
N ARG A 357 -5.26 16.25 0.15
CA ARG A 357 -5.80 17.62 0.06
C ARG A 357 -7.07 17.80 0.90
N LEU A 358 -7.81 16.71 1.17
CA LEU A 358 -9.00 16.74 2.02
C LEU A 358 -8.66 16.84 3.53
N SER A 359 -7.40 16.59 3.91
CA SER A 359 -6.94 16.73 5.30
C SER A 359 -6.65 18.19 5.66
N SER A 360 -7.21 18.65 6.79
CA SER A 360 -6.97 20.01 7.32
C SER A 360 -5.71 20.12 8.18
N ASN A 361 -4.99 19.03 8.39
CA ASN A 361 -3.75 19.00 9.17
C ASN A 361 -2.69 19.91 8.54
N LYS A 362 -1.83 20.47 9.40
CA LYS A 362 -0.73 21.34 9.00
C LYS A 362 0.33 21.41 10.08
N PHE A 363 1.57 21.73 9.70
CA PHE A 363 2.60 22.04 10.68
C PHE A 363 2.22 23.26 11.53
N THR A 364 2.54 23.18 12.82
CA THR A 364 2.29 24.29 13.74
C THR A 364 3.17 25.50 13.41
N GLN A 365 4.39 25.24 12.94
CA GLN A 365 5.37 26.25 12.58
C GLN A 365 5.98 25.93 11.21
N ALA A 366 5.96 26.90 10.30
CA ALA A 366 6.56 26.75 8.97
C ALA A 366 8.06 26.38 9.05
N ARG A 367 8.78 26.87 10.06
CA ARG A 367 10.20 26.55 10.26
C ARG A 367 10.45 25.06 10.52
N ASP A 368 9.51 24.38 11.17
CA ASP A 368 9.66 22.98 11.57
C ASP A 368 9.34 22.10 10.35
N GLU A 369 8.35 22.51 9.54
CA GLU A 369 8.09 21.96 8.21
C GLU A 369 9.32 22.06 7.29
N TYR A 370 9.91 23.25 7.16
CA TYR A 370 11.11 23.47 6.32
C TYR A 370 12.29 22.60 6.71
N LYS A 371 12.39 22.15 7.97
CA LYS A 371 13.45 21.23 8.42
C LYS A 371 13.09 19.77 8.21
N ALA A 372 11.80 19.44 8.21
CA ALA A 372 11.32 18.07 8.13
C ALA A 372 11.25 17.52 6.69
N VAL A 373 11.12 18.40 5.70
CA VAL A 373 10.94 17.96 4.30
C VAL A 373 12.14 17.20 3.73
N ILE A 374 11.84 16.26 2.82
CA ILE A 374 12.79 15.34 2.19
C ILE A 374 13.93 16.06 1.45
N GLN A 375 13.72 17.29 0.97
CA GLN A 375 14.73 18.06 0.24
C GLN A 375 15.93 18.47 1.10
N ASN A 376 15.88 18.28 2.43
CA ASN A 376 17.04 18.47 3.32
C ASN A 376 17.91 17.22 3.47
N TYR A 377 17.58 16.14 2.77
CA TYR A 377 18.30 14.87 2.83
C TYR A 377 18.86 14.54 1.45
N ASP A 378 20.09 14.03 1.41
CA ASP A 378 20.72 13.58 0.17
C ASP A 378 20.44 12.10 -0.04
N ALA A 379 19.92 11.77 -1.23
CA ALA A 379 19.84 10.38 -1.65
C ALA A 379 21.22 9.86 -2.07
N LYS A 380 21.41 8.56 -1.88
CA LYS A 380 22.63 7.84 -2.23
C LYS A 380 22.27 6.68 -3.15
N VAL A 381 23.12 6.47 -4.16
CA VAL A 381 23.08 5.24 -4.96
C VAL A 381 23.69 4.11 -4.12
N VAL A 382 22.94 3.03 -3.94
CA VAL A 382 23.43 1.82 -3.25
C VAL A 382 23.79 0.72 -4.25
N GLU A 383 24.39 -0.37 -3.76
CA GLU A 383 24.70 -1.54 -4.60
C GLU A 383 23.43 -2.06 -5.29
N GLY A 384 23.53 -2.36 -6.58
CA GLY A 384 22.38 -2.66 -7.44
C GLY A 384 21.77 -1.45 -8.18
N GLY A 385 22.25 -0.23 -7.91
CA GLY A 385 21.92 0.98 -8.69
C GLY A 385 20.65 1.72 -8.24
N ALA A 386 19.99 1.27 -7.18
CA ALA A 386 18.84 1.94 -6.60
C ALA A 386 19.26 3.22 -5.85
N GLU A 387 18.45 4.28 -5.94
CA GLU A 387 18.65 5.51 -5.18
C GLU A 387 17.82 5.48 -3.90
N MET A 388 18.44 5.75 -2.75
CA MET A 388 17.80 5.69 -1.44
C MET A 388 18.20 6.87 -0.56
N TYR A 389 17.24 7.42 0.18
CA TYR A 389 17.52 8.31 1.31
C TYR A 389 17.85 7.45 2.52
N LEU A 390 19.02 7.67 3.13
CA LEU A 390 19.48 6.97 4.34
C LEU A 390 19.45 7.92 5.54
N PHE A 391 18.88 7.46 6.67
CA PHE A 391 18.65 8.25 7.89
C PHE A 391 19.31 7.64 9.13
#